data_AF-A0A966D0D6-F1
#
_entry.id   AF-A0A966D0D6-F1
#
_cell.length_a   1.000
_cell.length_b   1.000
_cell.length_c   1.000
_cell.angle_alpha   90.00
_cell.angle_beta   90.00
_cell.angle_gamma   90.00
#
_symmetry.space_group_name_H-M   'P 1'
#
loop_
_entity.id
_entity.type
_entity.pdbx_description
1 polymer ?
#
loop_
_entity_poly.entity_id
_entity_poly.type
_entity_poly.pdbx_seq_one_letter_code
_entity_poly.pdbx_strand_id
1 'polypeptide(L)' 'LKYSAEIQSQIDARLLAAYHKVRTNARNGLAVVTVKRDACSGCFNKIPPQRQMDIASSKKIIVCEYCGRILVNADFEPQE' A
#
# COMPACT_ATOMS: atom_id res chain seq x y z
N LEU A 1 2.06 12.03 -16.93
CA LEU A 1 2.53 12.83 -15.77
C LEU A 1 1.56 13.95 -15.37
N LYS A 2 0.80 14.58 -16.30
CA LYS A 2 -0.11 15.70 -16.00
C LYS A 2 -1.07 15.45 -14.82
N TYR A 3 -1.79 14.32 -14.82
CA TYR A 3 -2.72 13.96 -13.74
C TYR A 3 -2.08 13.67 -12.37
N SER A 4 -0.78 13.34 -12.33
CA SER A 4 -0.16 12.99 -11.06
C SER A 4 -0.06 14.22 -10.14
N ALA A 5 0.33 15.38 -10.67
CA ALA A 5 0.46 16.60 -9.88
C ALA A 5 -0.90 17.10 -9.35
N GLU A 6 -1.95 16.99 -10.16
CA GLU A 6 -3.32 17.37 -9.79
C GLU A 6 -3.92 16.47 -8.70
N ILE A 7 -3.58 15.18 -8.70
CA ILE A 7 -4.03 14.25 -7.66
C ILE A 7 -3.19 14.43 -6.39
N GLN A 8 -1.88 14.69 -6.52
CA GLN A 8 -1.01 14.94 -5.37
C GLN A 8 -1.45 16.16 -4.56
N SER A 9 -1.98 17.22 -5.20
CA SER A 9 -2.50 18.39 -4.49
C SER A 9 -3.78 18.13 -3.68
N GLN A 10 -4.50 17.05 -3.99
CA GLN A 10 -5.70 16.62 -3.26
C GLN A 10 -5.38 15.69 -2.09
N ILE A 11 -4.13 15.19 -2.01
CA ILE A 11 -3.68 14.27 -0.96
C ILE A 11 -3.02 15.08 0.16
N ASP A 12 -3.28 14.70 1.41
CA ASP A 12 -2.63 15.28 2.57
C ASP A 12 -1.09 15.19 2.47
N ALA A 13 -0.40 16.28 2.79
CA ALA A 13 1.05 16.40 2.65
C ALA A 13 1.84 15.38 3.49
N ARG A 14 1.33 15.02 4.68
CA ARG A 14 1.96 14.01 5.54
C ARG A 14 1.84 12.63 4.93
N LEU A 15 0.68 12.30 4.37
CA LEU A 15 0.48 11.01 3.68
C LEU A 15 1.34 10.92 2.42
N LEU A 16 1.44 12.01 1.65
CA LEU A 16 2.28 12.09 0.48
C LEU A 16 3.76 11.85 0.82
N ALA A 17 4.26 12.52 1.87
CA ALA A 17 5.62 12.34 2.34
C ALA A 17 5.91 10.90 2.77
N ALA A 18 4.97 10.26 3.47
CA ALA A 18 5.08 8.85 3.85
C ALA A 18 5.13 7.93 2.62
N TYR A 19 4.25 8.15 1.63
CA TYR A 19 4.25 7.40 0.38
C TYR A 19 5.60 7.51 -0.35
N HIS A 20 6.13 8.73 -0.52
CA HIS A 20 7.42 8.95 -1.17
C HIS A 20 8.56 8.25 -0.41
N LYS A 21 8.57 8.32 0.91
CA LYS A 21 9.57 7.64 1.75
C LYS A 21 9.54 6.12 1.54
N VAL A 22 8.35 5.51 1.54
CA VAL A 22 8.20 4.07 1.29
C VAL A 22 8.66 3.74 -0.14
N ARG A 23 8.28 4.55 -1.13
CA ARG A 23 8.61 4.34 -2.54
C ARG A 23 10.12 4.34 -2.79
N THR A 24 10.84 5.30 -2.21
CA THR A 24 12.30 5.41 -2.36
C THR A 24 13.04 4.29 -1.63
N ASN A 25 12.53 3.84 -0.47
CA ASN A 25 13.15 2.76 0.29
C ASN A 25 12.86 1.35 -0.27
N ALA A 26 11.78 1.20 -1.05
CA ALA A 26 11.45 -0.07 -1.68
C ALA A 26 12.39 -0.35 -2.86
N ARG A 27 13.12 -1.47 -2.83
CA ARG A 27 14.04 -1.90 -3.91
C ARG A 27 13.41 -1.96 -5.30
N ASN A 28 12.09 -2.20 -5.39
CA ASN A 28 11.33 -2.27 -6.65
C ASN A 28 10.47 -1.01 -6.91
N GLY A 29 10.60 0.04 -6.10
CA GLY A 29 9.87 1.29 -6.27
C GLY A 29 8.36 1.18 -6.06
N LEU A 30 7.86 0.10 -5.43
CA LEU A 30 6.45 -0.11 -5.15
C LEU A 30 6.11 0.27 -3.70
N ALA A 31 5.36 1.36 -3.55
CA ALA A 31 4.91 1.83 -2.23
C ALA A 31 3.58 1.23 -1.77
N VAL A 32 2.71 0.86 -2.72
CA VAL A 32 1.40 0.27 -2.46
C VAL A 32 1.38 -1.13 -3.05
N VAL A 33 0.94 -2.12 -2.29
CA VAL A 33 0.88 -3.52 -2.70
C VAL A 33 -0.38 -4.20 -2.16
N THR A 34 -0.87 -5.19 -2.90
CA THR A 34 -2.01 -6.02 -2.49
C THR A 34 -1.57 -7.14 -1.55
N VAL A 35 -2.53 -7.70 -0.82
CA VAL A 35 -2.35 -8.96 -0.09
C VAL A 35 -2.70 -10.12 -1.02
N LYS A 36 -1.76 -11.06 -1.20
CA LYS A 36 -1.96 -12.29 -2.00
C LYS A 36 -1.59 -13.50 -1.18
N ARG A 37 -2.46 -14.52 -1.17
CA ARG A 37 -2.23 -15.78 -0.44
C ARG A 37 -1.77 -15.54 1.01
N ASP A 38 -2.51 -14.71 1.75
CA ASP A 38 -2.21 -14.33 3.13
C ASP A 38 -0.89 -13.56 3.36
N ALA A 39 -0.23 -13.10 2.29
CA ALA A 39 1.08 -12.47 2.37
C ALA A 39 1.13 -11.11 1.68
N CYS A 40 2.07 -10.27 2.12
CA CYS A 40 2.38 -9.00 1.47
C CYS A 40 3.02 -9.27 0.10
N SER A 41 2.42 -8.80 -0.99
CA SER A 41 2.98 -9.00 -2.36
C SER A 41 4.35 -8.33 -2.58
N GLY A 42 4.79 -7.47 -1.67
CA GLY A 42 6.08 -6.80 -1.76
C GLY A 42 7.25 -7.53 -1.09
N CYS A 43 7.04 -8.12 0.09
CA CYS A 43 8.08 -8.79 0.87
C CYS A 43 7.78 -10.27 1.17
N PHE A 44 6.63 -10.78 0.72
CA PHE A 44 6.17 -12.16 0.88
C PHE A 44 6.03 -12.65 2.33
N ASN A 45 6.08 -11.75 3.31
CA ASN A 45 5.81 -12.11 4.70
C ASN A 45 4.32 -12.30 4.94
N LYS A 46 4.01 -13.31 5.75
CA LYS A 46 2.65 -13.69 6.14
C LYS A 46 2.01 -12.62 7.03
N ILE A 47 0.77 -12.31 6.73
CA ILE A 47 -0.05 -11.32 7.43
C ILE A 47 -1.04 -12.07 8.33
N PRO A 48 -1.11 -11.78 9.64
CA PRO A 48 -2.08 -12.40 10.55
C PRO A 48 -3.53 -12.18 10.10
N PRO A 49 -4.45 -13.14 10.34
CA PRO A 49 -5.83 -13.06 9.88
C PRO A 49 -6.58 -11.82 10.40
N GLN A 50 -6.30 -11.39 11.63
CA GLN A 50 -6.86 -10.15 12.18
C GLN A 50 -6.53 -8.92 11.34
N ARG A 51 -5.28 -8.83 10.86
CA ARG A 51 -4.85 -7.73 10.00
C ARG A 51 -5.40 -7.86 8.59
N GLN A 52 -5.62 -9.07 8.09
CA GLN A 52 -6.29 -9.27 6.80
C GLN A 52 -7.73 -8.73 6.83
N MET A 53 -8.47 -8.98 7.92
CA MET A 53 -9.82 -8.41 8.11
C MET A 53 -9.78 -6.88 8.14
N ASP A 54 -8.81 -6.29 8.84
CA ASP A 54 -8.62 -4.83 8.86
C ASP A 54 -8.34 -4.28 7.44
N ILE A 55 -7.54 -4.99 6.64
CA ILE A 55 -7.21 -4.61 5.25
C ILE A 55 -8.43 -4.74 4.34
N ALA A 56 -9.18 -5.84 4.44
CA ALA A 56 -10.41 -6.05 3.69
C ALA A 56 -11.44 -4.95 4.00
N SER A 57 -11.54 -4.54 5.27
CA SER A 57 -12.47 -3.48 5.67
C SER A 57 -12.12 -2.10 5.10
N SER A 58 -10.89 -1.84 4.65
CA SER A 58 -10.44 -0.59 4.03
C SER A 58 -10.80 0.70 4.80
N LYS A 59 -11.01 0.63 6.12
CA LYS A 59 -11.41 1.76 6.98
C LYS A 59 -10.26 2.66 7.39
N LYS A 60 -9.03 2.16 7.35
CA LYS A 60 -7.81 2.86 7.75
C LYS A 60 -6.65 2.46 6.84
N ILE A 61 -5.64 3.31 6.76
CA ILE A 61 -4.41 2.99 6.03
C ILE A 61 -3.60 2.00 6.86
N ILE A 62 -3.24 0.87 6.24
CA ILE A 62 -2.55 -0.22 6.89
C ILE A 62 -1.21 -0.42 6.19
N VAL A 63 -0.13 -0.45 6.96
CA VAL A 63 1.22 -0.69 6.46
C VAL A 63 1.72 -2.07 6.86
N CYS A 64 2.50 -2.70 5.98
CA CYS A 64 3.19 -3.94 6.27
C CYS A 64 4.24 -3.71 7.38
N GLU A 65 4.21 -4.52 8.43
CA GLU A 65 5.14 -4.40 9.57
C GLU A 65 6.59 -4.71 9.20
N TYR A 66 6.79 -5.49 8.14
CA TYR A 66 8.12 -5.95 7.75
C TYR A 66 8.81 -5.02 6.75
N CYS A 67 8.06 -4.44 5.82
CA CYS A 67 8.64 -3.64 4.73
C CYS A 67 8.08 -2.22 4.64
N GLY A 68 7.11 -1.85 5.49
CA GLY A 68 6.51 -0.52 5.53
C GLY A 68 5.61 -0.17 4.35
N ARG A 69 5.38 -1.09 3.40
CA ARG A 69 4.51 -0.85 2.25
C ARG A 69 3.05 -0.71 2.65
N ILE A 70 2.32 0.15 1.95
CA ILE A 70 0.88 0.33 2.15
C ILE A 70 0.18 -0.90 1.58
N LEU A 71 -0.63 -1.54 2.41
CA LEU A 71 -1.41 -2.73 2.07
C LEU A 71 -2.81 -2.32 1.66
N VAL A 72 -3.24 -2.77 0.48
CA VAL A 72 -4.60 -2.59 -0.03
C VAL A 72 -5.27 -3.95 -0.23
N ASN A 73 -6.60 -3.95 -0.22
CA ASN A 73 -7.38 -5.15 -0.54
C ASN A 73 -7.06 -5.62 -1.97
N ALA A 74 -7.06 -6.94 -2.19
CA ALA A 74 -6.90 -7.57 -3.50
C ALA A 74 -7.95 -7.11 -4.52
N ASP A 75 -9.11 -6.64 -4.06
CA ASP A 75 -10.15 -6.08 -4.92
C ASP A 75 -9.72 -4.78 -5.67
N PHE A 76 -8.60 -4.17 -5.27
CA PHE A 76 -8.01 -3.02 -5.96
C PHE A 76 -7.09 -3.40 -7.14
N GLU A 77 -6.95 -4.69 -7.48
CA GLU A 77 -6.25 -5.05 -8.71
C GLU A 77 -7.09 -4.64 -9.93
N PRO A 78 -6.50 -3.92 -10.90
CA PRO A 78 -7.19 -3.63 -12.15
C PRO A 78 -7.61 -4.95 -12.78
N GLN A 79 -8.91 -5.12 -13.01
CA GLN A 79 -9.41 -6.16 -13.91
C GLN A 79 -8.94 -5.77 -15.32
N GLU A 80 -8.15 -6.65 -15.96
CA GLU A 80 -7.73 -6.49 -17.36
C GLU A 80 -8.92 -6.33 -18.32
#